data_AF-A0A4P5W1I4-F1
#
_entry.id   AF-A0A4P5W1I4-F1
#
_cell.length_a   1.000
_cell.length_b   1.000
_cell.length_c   1.000
_cell.angle_alpha   90.00
_cell.angle_beta   90.00
_cell.angle_gamma   90.00
#
_symmetry.space_group_name_H-M   'P 1'
#
loop_
_entity.id
_entity.type
_entity.pdbx_description
1 polymer ?
#
loop_
_entity_poly.entity_id
_entity_poly.type
_entity_poly.pdbx_seq_one_letter_code
_entity_poly.pdbx_strand_id
1 'polypeptide(L)'
;MQVYAENATTVERLWVRLNARIDAYPPALRQLGQRFLSWAGPGYFSMPDAAPLLHLPIWLGRDVPPDTLDDILEATALAYAYVRIQDNVIDEPEGRGHPPFLLLGNALLWDAMSGFRKHGNDSFWERSRRAWLDFSEFTELERRQLQTDDRYTHADFVAHARKCALAEVPLYAVMSARGDWAGAEAVPRLVHALARSYGCVNDVMGHVRDLESGAKTYLWSEVRASATRGTPGATAPPELLRAELASGGVMDSLLAEAAATLNDARVAAAELEIPTFDRFADQRAARIAELQLRLAFVRLTSAFSA
;
A
#
# COMPACT_ATOMS: atom_id res chain seq x y z
N MET A 1 -4.68 5.90 14.64
CA MET A 1 -6.07 6.04 14.16
C MET A 1 -7.00 5.29 15.09
N GLN A 2 -8.10 5.89 15.53
CA GLN A 2 -9.02 5.26 16.51
C GLN A 2 -9.67 3.98 15.95
N VAL A 3 -9.93 3.92 14.64
CA VAL A 3 -10.54 2.72 14.01
C VAL A 3 -9.64 1.48 14.07
N TYR A 4 -8.31 1.66 14.15
CA TYR A 4 -7.38 0.54 14.31
C TYR A 4 -7.31 0.04 15.74
N ALA A 5 -7.53 0.91 16.73
CA ALA A 5 -7.49 0.56 18.15
C ALA A 5 -8.56 -0.49 18.51
N GLU A 6 -9.69 -0.50 17.81
CA GLU A 6 -10.75 -1.50 17.99
C GLU A 6 -10.34 -2.91 17.59
N ASN A 7 -9.33 -3.02 16.72
CA ASN A 7 -8.79 -4.28 16.24
C ASN A 7 -7.46 -4.64 16.94
N ALA A 8 -7.00 -3.83 17.90
CA ALA A 8 -5.67 -3.96 18.50
C ALA A 8 -5.41 -5.36 19.05
N THR A 9 -6.33 -5.90 19.85
CA THR A 9 -6.21 -7.26 20.43
C THR A 9 -6.04 -8.34 19.37
N THR A 10 -6.78 -8.25 18.26
CA THR A 10 -6.68 -9.22 17.16
C THR A 10 -5.34 -9.09 16.44
N VAL A 11 -4.88 -7.87 16.16
CA VAL A 11 -3.58 -7.61 15.51
C VAL A 11 -2.41 -8.00 16.41
N GLU A 12 -2.49 -7.79 17.72
CA GLU A 12 -1.49 -8.21 18.69
C GLU A 12 -1.40 -9.74 18.78
N ARG A 13 -2.53 -10.44 18.84
CA ARG A 13 -2.57 -11.91 18.81
C ARG A 13 -1.95 -12.46 17.51
N LEU A 14 -2.26 -11.82 16.39
CA LEU A 14 -1.66 -12.16 15.10
C LEU A 14 -0.15 -11.94 15.09
N TRP A 15 0.35 -10.85 15.69
CA TRP A 15 1.78 -10.60 15.81
C TRP A 15 2.49 -11.72 16.57
N VAL A 16 1.89 -12.20 17.66
CA VAL A 16 2.41 -13.37 18.41
C VAL A 16 2.46 -14.62 17.53
N ARG A 17 1.39 -14.90 16.77
CA ARG A 17 1.35 -16.04 15.82
C ARG A 17 2.44 -15.94 14.75
N LEU A 18 2.64 -14.74 14.19
CA LEU A 18 3.67 -14.48 13.18
C LEU A 18 5.08 -14.71 13.73
N ASN A 19 5.36 -14.26 14.96
CA ASN A 19 6.64 -14.53 15.64
C ASN A 19 6.85 -16.04 15.82
N ALA A 20 5.85 -16.75 16.35
CA ALA A 20 5.92 -18.19 16.56
C ALA A 20 6.14 -18.96 15.23
N ARG A 21 5.49 -18.52 14.14
CA ARG A 21 5.67 -19.08 12.79
C ARG A 21 7.11 -18.92 12.32
N ILE A 22 7.67 -17.72 12.43
CA ILE A 22 9.04 -17.41 12.03
C ILE A 22 10.06 -18.17 12.91
N ASP A 23 9.77 -18.32 14.20
CA ASP A 23 10.59 -19.11 15.11
C ASP A 23 10.59 -20.61 14.79
N ALA A 24 9.54 -21.12 14.15
CA ALA A 24 9.50 -22.51 13.70
C ALA A 24 10.36 -22.76 12.44
N TYR A 25 10.81 -21.73 11.74
CA TYR A 25 11.64 -21.90 10.55
C TYR A 25 13.06 -22.44 10.86
N PRO A 26 13.73 -23.06 9.86
CA PRO A 26 15.13 -23.44 9.97
C PRO A 26 16.02 -22.24 10.36
N PRO A 27 17.16 -22.46 11.06
CA PRO A 27 17.95 -21.39 11.68
C PRO A 27 18.27 -20.20 10.76
N ALA A 28 18.64 -20.46 9.50
CA ALA A 28 18.97 -19.40 8.53
C ALA A 28 17.76 -18.51 8.19
N LEU A 29 16.59 -19.12 7.97
CA LEU A 29 15.36 -18.37 7.66
C LEU A 29 14.80 -17.68 8.91
N ARG A 30 14.91 -18.32 10.08
CA ARG A 30 14.55 -17.71 11.36
C ARG A 30 15.35 -16.44 11.61
N GLN A 31 16.67 -16.46 11.40
CA GLN A 31 17.51 -15.28 11.58
C GLN A 31 17.09 -14.13 10.66
N LEU A 32 16.79 -14.44 9.39
CA LEU A 32 16.25 -13.45 8.45
C LEU A 32 14.89 -12.93 8.90
N GLY A 33 13.98 -13.81 9.32
CA GLY A 33 12.65 -13.44 9.79
C GLY A 33 12.70 -12.55 11.03
N GLN A 34 13.56 -12.86 12.01
CA GLN A 34 13.75 -12.04 13.20
C GLN A 34 14.32 -10.65 12.87
N ARG A 35 15.24 -10.55 11.89
CA ARG A 35 15.69 -9.25 11.38
C ARG A 35 14.56 -8.46 10.74
N PHE A 36 13.72 -9.11 9.93
CA PHE A 36 12.56 -8.47 9.31
C PHE A 36 11.54 -7.98 10.36
N LEU A 37 11.19 -8.82 11.34
CA LEU A 37 10.25 -8.47 12.41
C LEU A 37 10.77 -7.34 13.30
N SER A 38 12.06 -7.32 13.60
CA SER A 38 12.69 -6.23 14.36
C SER A 38 12.60 -4.89 13.63
N TRP A 39 12.68 -4.89 12.30
CA TRP A 39 12.51 -3.68 11.49
C TRP A 39 11.04 -3.25 11.42
N ALA A 40 10.12 -4.19 11.22
CA ALA A 40 8.68 -3.91 11.10
C ALA A 40 8.08 -3.40 12.43
N GLY A 41 8.38 -4.08 13.54
CA GLY A 41 7.85 -3.78 14.87
C GLY A 41 6.36 -4.15 15.06
N PRO A 42 5.86 -4.23 16.31
CA PRO A 42 4.51 -4.70 16.61
C PRO A 42 3.39 -3.79 16.08
N GLY A 43 3.68 -2.51 15.83
CA GLY A 43 2.72 -1.54 15.28
C GLY A 43 2.64 -1.53 13.75
N TYR A 44 3.43 -2.35 13.05
CA TYR A 44 3.66 -2.26 11.61
C TYR A 44 2.37 -2.12 10.77
N PHE A 45 1.35 -2.90 11.12
CA PHE A 45 0.09 -2.96 10.38
C PHE A 45 -0.96 -1.92 10.80
N SER A 46 -0.70 -1.16 11.85
CA SER A 46 -1.68 -0.25 12.47
C SER A 46 -1.12 1.15 12.73
N MET A 47 -0.02 1.51 12.07
CA MET A 47 0.47 2.89 12.05
C MET A 47 -0.57 3.82 11.39
N PRO A 48 -0.65 5.11 11.77
CA PRO A 48 -1.65 6.04 11.20
C PRO A 48 -1.62 6.17 9.67
N ASP A 49 -0.45 5.95 9.05
CA ASP A 49 -0.25 6.03 7.62
C ASP A 49 -0.14 4.65 6.95
N ALA A 50 -0.38 3.56 7.68
CA ALA A 50 -0.44 2.22 7.12
C ALA A 50 -1.71 2.03 6.28
N ALA A 51 -1.63 1.20 5.23
CA ALA A 51 -2.81 0.70 4.54
C ALA A 51 -3.61 -0.23 5.47
N PRO A 52 -4.96 -0.27 5.39
CA PRO A 52 -5.80 -1.07 6.27
C PRO A 52 -5.78 -2.57 5.93
N LEU A 53 -4.63 -3.13 5.52
CA LEU A 53 -4.55 -4.45 4.89
C LEU A 53 -5.08 -5.58 5.78
N LEU A 54 -4.74 -5.59 7.07
CA LEU A 54 -5.27 -6.56 8.03
C LEU A 54 -6.64 -6.16 8.57
N HIS A 55 -7.01 -4.90 8.44
CA HIS A 55 -8.25 -4.37 9.01
C HIS A 55 -9.44 -4.58 8.08
N LEU A 56 -9.25 -4.51 6.76
CA LEU A 56 -10.29 -4.82 5.78
C LEU A 56 -10.88 -6.23 5.95
N PRO A 57 -10.10 -7.33 6.02
CA PRO A 57 -10.67 -8.65 6.27
C PRO A 57 -11.34 -8.77 7.64
N ILE A 58 -10.86 -8.08 8.68
CA ILE A 58 -11.55 -8.04 9.98
C ILE A 58 -12.93 -7.36 9.86
N TRP A 59 -13.01 -6.25 9.13
CA TRP A 59 -14.25 -5.51 8.98
C TRP A 59 -15.25 -6.22 8.07
N LEU A 60 -14.77 -6.90 7.03
CA LEU A 60 -15.60 -7.68 6.10
C LEU A 60 -16.04 -9.02 6.73
N GLY A 61 -15.19 -9.66 7.51
CA GLY A 61 -15.38 -11.01 8.05
C GLY A 61 -15.95 -11.07 9.45
N ARG A 62 -16.85 -10.16 9.83
CA ARG A 62 -17.41 -10.08 11.20
C ARG A 62 -18.23 -11.31 11.61
N ASP A 63 -18.77 -12.02 10.64
CA ASP A 63 -19.55 -13.24 10.76
C ASP A 63 -18.74 -14.51 10.46
N VAL A 64 -17.48 -14.37 10.06
CA VAL A 64 -16.56 -15.50 9.88
C VAL A 64 -16.16 -16.04 11.27
N PRO A 65 -16.12 -17.37 11.48
CA PRO A 65 -15.66 -17.93 12.74
C PRO A 65 -14.28 -17.39 13.15
N PRO A 66 -14.05 -17.03 14.43
CA PRO A 66 -12.81 -16.38 14.87
C PRO A 66 -11.53 -17.13 14.47
N ASP A 67 -11.51 -18.45 14.59
CA ASP A 67 -10.34 -19.27 14.22
C ASP A 67 -10.07 -19.23 12.72
N THR A 68 -11.12 -19.22 11.89
CA THR A 68 -11.02 -19.07 10.44
C THR A 68 -10.49 -17.69 10.06
N LEU A 69 -11.00 -16.63 10.71
CA LEU A 69 -10.54 -15.27 10.48
C LEU A 69 -9.07 -15.12 10.89
N ASP A 70 -8.67 -15.65 12.04
CA ASP A 70 -7.27 -15.63 12.48
C ASP A 70 -6.33 -16.36 11.49
N ASP A 71 -6.75 -17.48 10.92
CA ASP A 71 -5.98 -18.18 9.88
C ASP A 71 -5.84 -17.35 8.59
N ILE A 72 -6.92 -16.67 8.16
CA ILE A 72 -6.89 -15.74 7.03
C ILE A 72 -5.93 -14.58 7.32
N LEU A 73 -5.98 -14.01 8.52
CA LEU A 73 -5.12 -12.90 8.91
C LEU A 73 -3.64 -13.30 8.99
N GLU A 74 -3.33 -14.50 9.50
CA GLU A 74 -1.97 -15.06 9.48
C GLU A 74 -1.45 -15.20 8.05
N ALA A 75 -2.24 -15.80 7.16
CA ALA A 75 -1.89 -15.90 5.75
C ALA A 75 -1.70 -14.52 5.09
N THR A 76 -2.53 -13.54 5.45
CA THR A 76 -2.44 -12.16 4.96
C THR A 76 -1.16 -11.48 5.41
N ALA A 77 -0.79 -11.60 6.69
CA ALA A 77 0.43 -11.01 7.22
C ALA A 77 1.69 -11.62 6.57
N LEU A 78 1.70 -12.93 6.37
CA LEU A 78 2.78 -13.65 5.67
C LEU A 78 2.89 -13.21 4.20
N ALA A 79 1.76 -13.14 3.48
CA ALA A 79 1.73 -12.67 2.09
C ALA A 79 2.21 -11.22 1.99
N TYR A 80 1.81 -10.35 2.92
CA TYR A 80 2.29 -8.97 2.93
C TYR A 80 3.78 -8.86 3.21
N ALA A 81 4.29 -9.64 4.17
CA ALA A 81 5.73 -9.69 4.43
C ALA A 81 6.52 -10.15 3.19
N TYR A 82 6.00 -11.14 2.46
CA TYR A 82 6.55 -11.53 1.15
C TYR A 82 6.56 -10.35 0.16
N VAL A 83 5.43 -9.65 -0.02
CA VAL A 83 5.35 -8.51 -0.94
C VAL A 83 6.35 -7.43 -0.56
N ARG A 84 6.43 -7.07 0.73
CA ARG A 84 7.36 -6.04 1.19
C ARG A 84 8.82 -6.43 0.98
N ILE A 85 9.15 -7.71 1.10
CA ILE A 85 10.50 -8.21 0.78
C ILE A 85 10.80 -8.04 -0.71
N GLN A 86 9.87 -8.41 -1.60
CA GLN A 86 10.06 -8.24 -3.04
C GLN A 86 10.25 -6.76 -3.39
N ASP A 87 9.34 -5.92 -2.91
CA ASP A 87 9.34 -4.47 -3.10
C ASP A 87 10.66 -3.83 -2.65
N ASN A 88 11.12 -4.11 -1.42
CA ASN A 88 12.40 -3.62 -0.93
C ASN A 88 13.60 -4.06 -1.78
N VAL A 89 13.60 -5.30 -2.28
CA VAL A 89 14.72 -5.83 -3.09
C VAL A 89 14.72 -5.22 -4.49
N ILE A 90 13.55 -4.96 -5.06
CA ILE A 90 13.40 -4.38 -6.40
C ILE A 90 13.71 -2.87 -6.36
N ASP A 91 13.14 -2.14 -5.40
CA ASP A 91 13.16 -0.67 -5.40
C ASP A 91 14.29 -0.06 -4.57
N GLU A 92 14.74 -0.73 -3.50
CA GLU A 92 15.75 -0.23 -2.58
C GLU A 92 16.97 -1.18 -2.44
N PRO A 93 17.58 -1.70 -3.52
CA PRO A 93 18.58 -2.78 -3.48
C PRO A 93 19.84 -2.46 -2.66
N GLU A 94 20.19 -1.18 -2.54
CA GLU A 94 21.37 -0.71 -1.79
C GLU A 94 21.05 -0.36 -0.32
N GLY A 95 19.76 -0.31 0.05
CA GLY A 95 19.29 0.09 1.37
C GLY A 95 18.55 -1.02 2.10
N ARG A 96 17.23 -1.10 1.89
CA ARG A 96 16.36 -2.10 2.53
C ARG A 96 16.32 -3.43 1.79
N GLY A 97 16.72 -3.44 0.52
CA GLY A 97 16.92 -4.62 -0.29
C GLY A 97 18.09 -5.43 0.21
N HIS A 98 17.83 -6.65 0.64
CA HIS A 98 18.85 -7.59 1.07
C HIS A 98 18.54 -8.92 0.38
N PRO A 99 19.23 -9.27 -0.73
CA PRO A 99 18.82 -10.38 -1.60
C PRO A 99 18.55 -11.72 -0.88
N PRO A 100 19.27 -12.09 0.19
CA PRO A 100 18.90 -13.28 0.98
C PRO A 100 17.47 -13.27 1.57
N PHE A 101 16.82 -12.11 1.75
CA PHE A 101 15.42 -12.06 2.15
C PHE A 101 14.49 -12.69 1.12
N LEU A 102 14.87 -12.79 -0.17
CA LEU A 102 14.06 -13.51 -1.15
C LEU A 102 13.84 -14.99 -0.77
N LEU A 103 14.81 -15.63 -0.11
CA LEU A 103 14.67 -17.00 0.39
C LEU A 103 13.64 -17.09 1.52
N LEU A 104 13.63 -16.09 2.42
CA LEU A 104 12.58 -15.95 3.43
C LEU A 104 11.23 -15.69 2.77
N GLY A 105 11.18 -14.80 1.77
CA GLY A 105 9.98 -14.50 0.99
C GLY A 105 9.33 -15.77 0.44
N ASN A 106 10.10 -16.67 -0.17
CA ASN A 106 9.56 -17.94 -0.70
C ASN A 106 8.86 -18.77 0.38
N ALA A 107 9.45 -18.87 1.59
CA ALA A 107 8.84 -19.60 2.70
C ALA A 107 7.56 -18.93 3.21
N LEU A 108 7.59 -17.60 3.36
CA LEU A 108 6.42 -16.82 3.78
C LEU A 108 5.26 -16.97 2.79
N LEU A 109 5.55 -16.90 1.48
CA LEU A 109 4.55 -17.07 0.44
C LEU A 109 3.95 -18.49 0.46
N TRP A 110 4.80 -19.51 0.60
CA TRP A 110 4.33 -20.89 0.69
C TRP A 110 3.37 -21.10 1.86
N ASP A 111 3.71 -20.58 3.04
CA ASP A 111 2.86 -20.68 4.22
C ASP A 111 1.58 -19.84 4.08
N ALA A 112 1.66 -18.65 3.47
CA ALA A 112 0.48 -17.86 3.16
C ALA A 112 -0.49 -18.61 2.25
N MET A 113 0.00 -19.19 1.14
CA MET A 113 -0.81 -19.98 0.22
C MET A 113 -1.40 -21.22 0.91
N SER A 114 -0.63 -21.87 1.78
CA SER A 114 -1.10 -23.01 2.58
C SER A 114 -2.21 -22.61 3.55
N GLY A 115 -2.11 -21.43 4.17
CA GLY A 115 -3.13 -20.86 5.04
C GLY A 115 -4.42 -20.55 4.26
N PHE A 116 -4.32 -19.85 3.13
CA PHE A 116 -5.47 -19.55 2.28
C PHE A 116 -6.15 -20.81 1.73
N ARG A 117 -5.38 -21.86 1.43
CA ARG A 117 -5.93 -23.13 0.89
C ARG A 117 -6.93 -23.81 1.78
N LYS A 118 -6.86 -23.62 3.10
CA LYS A 118 -7.83 -24.20 4.03
C LYS A 118 -9.24 -23.64 3.84
N HIS A 119 -9.35 -22.40 3.34
CA HIS A 119 -10.59 -21.62 3.31
C HIS A 119 -11.00 -21.19 1.89
N GLY A 120 -10.15 -21.43 0.90
CA GLY A 120 -10.35 -21.05 -0.50
C GLY A 120 -11.07 -22.10 -1.34
N ASN A 121 -12.16 -21.70 -2.00
CA ASN A 121 -12.85 -22.46 -3.04
C ASN A 121 -12.31 -22.13 -4.46
N ASP A 122 -12.91 -22.69 -5.50
CA ASP A 122 -12.48 -22.46 -6.90
C ASP A 122 -12.55 -20.97 -7.30
N SER A 123 -13.63 -20.27 -6.92
CA SER A 123 -13.80 -18.84 -7.19
C SER A 123 -12.72 -17.99 -6.52
N PHE A 124 -12.34 -18.35 -5.29
CA PHE A 124 -11.22 -17.73 -4.58
C PHE A 124 -9.91 -17.88 -5.35
N TRP A 125 -9.61 -19.10 -5.81
CA TRP A 125 -8.36 -19.36 -6.50
C TRP A 125 -8.27 -18.69 -7.86
N GLU A 126 -9.37 -18.66 -8.61
CA GLU A 126 -9.42 -17.98 -9.89
C GLU A 126 -9.17 -16.47 -9.74
N ARG A 127 -9.88 -15.81 -8.82
CA ARG A 127 -9.70 -14.37 -8.57
C ARG A 127 -8.33 -14.06 -7.97
N SER A 128 -7.86 -14.86 -7.03
CA SER A 128 -6.53 -14.68 -6.43
C SER A 128 -5.44 -14.84 -7.48
N ARG A 129 -5.58 -15.80 -8.40
CA ARG A 129 -4.65 -15.94 -9.53
C ARG A 129 -4.62 -14.68 -10.39
N ARG A 130 -5.78 -14.08 -10.71
CA ARG A 130 -5.81 -12.80 -11.43
C ARG A 130 -5.11 -11.69 -10.66
N ALA A 131 -5.36 -11.57 -9.35
CA ALA A 131 -4.69 -10.57 -8.51
C ALA A 131 -3.16 -10.76 -8.47
N TRP A 132 -2.67 -12.01 -8.46
CA TRP A 132 -1.23 -12.32 -8.57
C TRP A 132 -0.63 -11.92 -9.92
N LEU A 133 -1.35 -12.17 -11.01
CA LEU A 133 -0.91 -11.76 -12.34
C LEU A 133 -0.87 -10.24 -12.47
N ASP A 134 -1.92 -9.54 -12.02
CA ASP A 134 -1.98 -8.08 -12.01
C ASP A 134 -0.84 -7.47 -11.18
N PHE A 135 -0.65 -7.97 -9.96
CA PHE A 135 0.47 -7.56 -9.12
C PHE A 135 1.81 -7.65 -9.86
N SER A 136 2.08 -8.80 -10.48
CA SER A 136 3.36 -9.06 -11.14
C SER A 136 3.54 -8.19 -12.39
N GLU A 137 2.50 -8.09 -13.22
CA GLU A 137 2.50 -7.29 -14.44
C GLU A 137 2.70 -5.81 -14.12
N PHE A 138 1.88 -5.24 -13.24
CA PHE A 138 1.92 -3.81 -12.96
C PHE A 138 3.13 -3.38 -12.11
N THR A 139 3.68 -4.27 -11.26
CA THR A 139 4.95 -4.01 -10.59
C THR A 139 6.10 -3.93 -11.58
N GLU A 140 6.18 -4.86 -12.56
CA GLU A 140 7.23 -4.83 -13.58
C GLU A 140 7.06 -3.66 -14.56
N LEU A 141 5.82 -3.31 -14.94
CA LEU A 141 5.54 -2.15 -15.78
C LEU A 141 6.00 -0.86 -15.11
N GLU A 142 5.68 -0.68 -13.83
CA GLU A 142 6.14 0.49 -13.08
C GLU A 142 7.67 0.51 -12.95
N ARG A 143 8.29 -0.62 -12.57
CA ARG A 143 9.75 -0.72 -12.47
C ARG A 143 10.44 -0.31 -13.78
N ARG A 144 9.91 -0.73 -14.93
CA ARG A 144 10.42 -0.33 -16.25
C ARG A 144 10.21 1.15 -16.51
N GLN A 145 9.02 1.68 -16.23
CA GLN A 145 8.72 3.11 -16.38
C GLN A 145 9.66 3.98 -15.54
N LEU A 146 9.98 3.56 -14.32
CA LEU A 146 10.92 4.27 -13.45
C LEU A 146 12.39 4.18 -13.91
N GLN A 147 12.71 3.29 -14.86
CA GLN A 147 14.05 3.16 -15.44
C GLN A 147 14.24 3.98 -16.72
N THR A 148 13.17 4.33 -17.43
CA THR A 148 13.26 5.19 -18.62
C THR A 148 13.33 6.66 -18.25
N ASP A 149 13.77 7.50 -19.18
CA ASP A 149 13.69 8.97 -19.04
C ASP A 149 12.35 9.52 -19.55
N ASP A 150 11.43 8.64 -19.94
CA ASP A 150 10.10 9.03 -20.38
C ASP A 150 9.30 9.59 -19.20
N ARG A 151 8.37 10.49 -19.53
CA ARG A 151 7.47 11.05 -18.52
C ARG A 151 6.60 9.95 -17.93
N TYR A 152 6.64 9.80 -16.60
CA TYR A 152 5.66 8.99 -15.88
C TYR A 152 4.33 9.75 -15.85
N THR A 153 3.35 9.32 -16.67
CA THR A 153 2.09 10.06 -16.84
C THR A 153 1.07 9.74 -15.76
N HIS A 154 0.02 10.57 -15.66
CA HIS A 154 -1.12 10.29 -14.77
C HIS A 154 -1.80 8.96 -15.11
N ALA A 155 -1.93 8.64 -16.39
CA ALA A 155 -2.54 7.38 -16.84
C ALA A 155 -1.72 6.18 -16.36
N ASP A 156 -0.38 6.25 -16.46
CA ASP A 156 0.52 5.22 -15.95
C ASP A 156 0.41 5.11 -14.43
N PHE A 157 0.40 6.22 -13.70
CA PHE A 157 0.25 6.23 -12.24
C PHE A 157 -1.05 5.54 -11.80
N VAL A 158 -2.16 5.87 -12.46
CA VAL A 158 -3.46 5.23 -12.22
C VAL A 158 -3.42 3.75 -12.54
N ALA A 159 -2.81 3.35 -13.66
CA ALA A 159 -2.71 1.95 -14.06
C ALA A 159 -1.83 1.14 -13.08
N HIS A 160 -0.64 1.67 -12.75
CA HIS A 160 0.33 1.02 -11.87
C HIS A 160 -0.15 0.86 -10.43
N ALA A 161 -1.19 1.57 -9.99
CA ALA A 161 -1.84 1.27 -8.70
C ALA A 161 -2.36 -0.18 -8.58
N ARG A 162 -2.55 -0.90 -9.71
CA ARG A 162 -2.84 -2.34 -9.72
C ARG A 162 -1.67 -3.21 -9.21
N LYS A 163 -0.46 -2.65 -9.02
CA LYS A 163 0.62 -3.30 -8.27
C LYS A 163 0.24 -3.63 -6.82
N CYS A 164 -0.88 -3.11 -6.31
CA CYS A 164 -1.42 -3.45 -5.00
C CYS A 164 -2.49 -4.56 -5.03
N ALA A 165 -2.73 -5.21 -6.18
CA ALA A 165 -3.82 -6.18 -6.36
C ALA A 165 -3.80 -7.35 -5.35
N LEU A 166 -2.64 -7.71 -4.78
CA LEU A 166 -2.59 -8.76 -3.75
C LEU A 166 -3.35 -8.43 -2.46
N ALA A 167 -3.67 -7.16 -2.22
CA ALA A 167 -4.57 -6.77 -1.13
C ALA A 167 -6.02 -7.23 -1.35
N GLU A 168 -6.39 -7.71 -2.54
CA GLU A 168 -7.70 -8.30 -2.84
C GLU A 168 -7.84 -9.72 -2.26
N VAL A 169 -6.76 -10.50 -2.27
CA VAL A 169 -6.71 -11.91 -1.83
C VAL A 169 -7.34 -12.14 -0.45
N PRO A 170 -6.99 -11.38 0.61
CA PRO A 170 -7.63 -11.57 1.92
C PRO A 170 -9.14 -11.32 1.92
N LEU A 171 -9.65 -10.44 1.07
CA LEU A 171 -11.09 -10.18 0.96
C LEU A 171 -11.80 -11.34 0.27
N TYR A 172 -11.21 -11.87 -0.81
CA TYR A 172 -11.72 -13.08 -1.43
C TYR A 172 -11.68 -14.28 -0.48
N ALA A 173 -10.67 -14.38 0.40
CA ALA A 173 -10.60 -15.45 1.39
C ALA A 173 -11.76 -15.36 2.40
N VAL A 174 -12.11 -14.14 2.85
CA VAL A 174 -13.29 -13.90 3.70
C VAL A 174 -14.58 -14.26 2.97
N MET A 175 -14.76 -13.80 1.73
CA MET A 175 -15.94 -14.14 0.90
C MET A 175 -16.09 -15.65 0.71
N SER A 176 -14.98 -16.34 0.43
CA SER A 176 -14.93 -17.80 0.32
C SER A 176 -15.34 -18.49 1.62
N ALA A 177 -14.82 -18.03 2.76
CA ALA A 177 -15.16 -18.58 4.08
C ALA A 177 -16.64 -18.37 4.45
N ARG A 178 -17.26 -17.27 4.01
CA ARG A 178 -18.70 -16.99 4.18
C ARG A 178 -19.58 -17.79 3.21
N GLY A 179 -19.01 -18.24 2.09
CA GLY A 179 -19.77 -18.78 0.97
C GLY A 179 -20.59 -17.73 0.22
N ASP A 180 -20.31 -16.44 0.44
CA ASP A 180 -21.02 -15.30 -0.15
C ASP A 180 -20.07 -14.47 -1.02
N TRP A 181 -20.46 -14.32 -2.28
CA TRP A 181 -19.70 -13.61 -3.31
C TRP A 181 -20.44 -12.36 -3.82
N ALA A 182 -21.53 -11.97 -3.16
CA ALA A 182 -22.20 -10.71 -3.43
C ALA A 182 -21.20 -9.55 -3.34
N GLY A 183 -21.19 -8.69 -4.35
CA GLY A 183 -20.28 -7.54 -4.41
C GLY A 183 -18.82 -7.87 -4.73
N ALA A 184 -18.45 -9.11 -5.14
CA ALA A 184 -17.05 -9.46 -5.44
C ALA A 184 -16.36 -8.51 -6.44
N GLU A 185 -17.10 -7.93 -7.38
CA GLU A 185 -16.60 -6.94 -8.36
C GLU A 185 -16.24 -5.57 -7.74
N ALA A 186 -16.67 -5.30 -6.51
CA ALA A 186 -16.27 -4.11 -5.76
C ALA A 186 -14.90 -4.28 -5.09
N VAL A 187 -14.41 -5.50 -4.86
CA VAL A 187 -13.09 -5.77 -4.28
C VAL A 187 -11.94 -5.11 -5.08
N PRO A 188 -11.79 -5.36 -6.39
CA PRO A 188 -10.69 -4.75 -7.16
C PRO A 188 -10.81 -3.23 -7.23
N ARG A 189 -12.03 -2.68 -7.27
CA ARG A 189 -12.28 -1.22 -7.25
C ARG A 189 -11.87 -0.61 -5.91
N LEU A 190 -12.23 -1.24 -4.80
CA LEU A 190 -11.84 -0.81 -3.46
C LEU A 190 -10.32 -0.76 -3.31
N VAL A 191 -9.66 -1.87 -3.64
CA VAL A 191 -8.19 -1.98 -3.50
C VAL A 191 -7.47 -1.00 -4.41
N HIS A 192 -7.92 -0.83 -5.66
CA HIS A 192 -7.33 0.11 -6.60
C HIS A 192 -7.50 1.57 -6.17
N ALA A 193 -8.69 1.95 -5.70
CA ALA A 193 -8.96 3.29 -5.19
C ALA A 193 -8.12 3.61 -3.94
N LEU A 194 -8.00 2.66 -3.00
CA LEU A 194 -7.10 2.79 -1.86
C LEU A 194 -5.64 2.92 -2.31
N ALA A 195 -5.18 2.08 -3.22
CA ALA A 195 -3.79 2.13 -3.71
C ALA A 195 -3.45 3.49 -4.33
N ARG A 196 -4.37 4.08 -5.11
CA ARG A 196 -4.20 5.43 -5.67
C ARG A 196 -4.16 6.52 -4.60
N SER A 197 -5.09 6.47 -3.64
CA SER A 197 -5.14 7.43 -2.54
C SER A 197 -3.86 7.39 -1.70
N TYR A 198 -3.38 6.20 -1.36
CA TYR A 198 -2.13 6.01 -0.64
C TYR A 198 -0.90 6.39 -1.48
N GLY A 199 -0.89 6.09 -2.78
CA GLY A 199 0.17 6.51 -3.70
C GLY A 199 0.36 8.03 -3.72
N CYS A 200 -0.74 8.78 -3.84
CA CYS A 200 -0.72 10.24 -3.80
C CYS A 200 -0.14 10.78 -2.49
N VAL A 201 -0.57 10.23 -1.34
CA VAL A 201 -0.07 10.65 -0.03
C VAL A 201 1.40 10.25 0.15
N ASN A 202 1.80 9.06 -0.30
CA ASN A 202 3.18 8.58 -0.19
C ASN A 202 4.14 9.44 -1.00
N ASP A 203 3.78 9.83 -2.23
CA ASP A 203 4.57 10.74 -3.06
C ASP A 203 4.77 12.10 -2.35
N VAL A 204 3.71 12.64 -1.75
CA VAL A 204 3.80 13.91 -0.99
C VAL A 204 4.63 13.76 0.28
N MET A 205 4.50 12.67 1.04
CA MET A 205 5.26 12.47 2.27
C MET A 205 6.72 12.11 2.03
N GLY A 206 7.00 11.39 0.93
CA GLY A 206 8.32 10.90 0.54
C GLY A 206 9.15 11.89 -0.28
N HIS A 207 8.57 13.01 -0.72
CA HIS A 207 9.15 13.89 -1.73
C HIS A 207 10.62 14.27 -1.52
N VAL A 208 11.05 14.59 -0.29
CA VAL A 208 12.45 14.95 0.01
C VAL A 208 13.39 13.78 -0.26
N ARG A 209 13.08 12.60 0.31
CA ARG A 209 13.86 11.38 0.11
C ARG A 209 13.90 11.01 -1.38
N ASP A 210 12.76 11.11 -2.05
CA ASP A 210 12.62 10.72 -3.45
C ASP A 210 13.39 11.69 -4.37
N LEU A 211 13.49 12.97 -4.01
CA LEU A 211 14.36 13.92 -4.69
C LEU A 211 15.83 13.58 -4.53
N GLU A 212 16.25 13.30 -3.29
CA GLU A 212 17.63 13.01 -2.92
C GLU A 212 18.14 11.71 -3.57
N SER A 213 17.28 10.70 -3.67
CA SER A 213 17.59 9.44 -4.36
C SER A 213 17.50 9.53 -5.88
N GLY A 214 16.99 10.64 -6.43
CA GLY A 214 16.73 10.79 -7.86
C GLY A 214 15.58 9.92 -8.37
N ALA A 215 14.68 9.49 -7.48
CA ALA A 215 13.52 8.67 -7.83
C ALA A 215 12.61 9.41 -8.82
N LYS A 216 12.18 8.69 -9.86
CA LYS A 216 11.32 9.21 -10.93
C LYS A 216 9.83 9.03 -10.60
N THR A 217 9.42 9.35 -9.38
CA THR A 217 8.02 9.21 -8.93
C THR A 217 7.06 10.06 -9.76
N TYR A 218 5.76 9.78 -9.65
CA TYR A 218 4.75 10.52 -10.40
C TYR A 218 4.77 12.02 -10.03
N LEU A 219 4.86 12.36 -8.74
CA LEU A 219 5.06 13.74 -8.28
C LEU A 219 6.23 14.42 -8.99
N TRP A 220 7.40 13.78 -9.03
CA TRP A 220 8.59 14.38 -9.64
C TRP A 220 8.49 14.51 -11.16
N SER A 221 7.76 13.61 -11.82
CA SER A 221 7.46 13.70 -13.24
C SER A 221 6.55 14.89 -13.55
N GLU A 222 5.50 15.11 -12.76
CA GLU A 222 4.57 16.24 -12.94
C GLU A 222 5.18 17.60 -12.59
N VAL A 223 6.01 17.67 -11.55
CA VAL A 223 6.74 18.90 -11.20
C VAL A 223 7.70 19.29 -12.33
N ARG A 224 8.44 18.33 -12.89
CA ARG A 224 9.32 18.58 -14.05
C ARG A 224 8.53 19.06 -15.26
N ALA A 225 7.42 18.39 -15.60
CA ALA A 225 6.58 18.78 -16.72
C ALA A 225 5.98 20.19 -16.54
N SER A 226 5.58 20.54 -15.32
CA SER A 226 5.04 21.87 -14.99
C SER A 226 6.10 22.97 -15.10
N ALA A 227 7.34 22.66 -14.72
CA ALA A 227 8.48 23.58 -14.77
C ALA A 227 9.05 23.78 -16.19
N THR A 228 8.88 22.83 -17.11
CA THR A 228 9.45 22.90 -18.47
C THR A 228 8.44 23.13 -19.58
N ARG A 229 7.23 23.62 -19.23
CA ARG A 229 6.14 23.94 -20.16
C ARG A 229 6.67 24.59 -21.44
N GLY A 230 6.71 23.80 -22.53
CA GLY A 230 7.11 24.25 -23.87
C GLY A 230 8.30 23.53 -24.51
N THR A 231 9.08 22.73 -23.78
CA THR A 231 10.22 21.99 -24.37
C THR A 231 10.27 20.53 -23.91
N PRO A 232 9.78 19.58 -24.73
CA PRO A 232 9.90 18.15 -24.44
C PRO A 232 11.37 17.75 -24.27
N GLY A 233 11.70 17.07 -23.16
CA GLY A 233 13.06 16.58 -22.87
C GLY A 233 14.01 17.57 -22.18
N ALA A 234 13.61 18.83 -21.96
CA ALA A 234 14.41 19.74 -21.14
C ALA A 234 14.32 19.36 -19.66
N THR A 235 15.44 19.41 -18.94
CA THR A 235 15.48 19.24 -17.48
C THR A 235 15.41 20.61 -16.80
N ALA A 236 14.46 20.80 -15.88
CA ALA A 236 14.37 22.04 -15.12
C ALA A 236 15.54 22.16 -14.11
N PRO A 237 16.11 23.37 -13.91
CA PRO A 237 17.03 23.66 -12.83
C PRO A 237 16.47 23.26 -11.44
N PRO A 238 17.30 22.76 -10.51
CA PRO A 238 16.85 22.37 -9.17
C PRO A 238 16.12 23.48 -8.39
N GLU A 239 16.52 24.74 -8.57
CA GLU A 239 15.87 25.90 -7.95
C GLU A 239 14.41 26.07 -8.39
N LEU A 240 14.12 25.84 -9.68
CA LEU A 240 12.77 25.94 -10.23
C LEU A 240 11.89 24.78 -9.75
N LEU A 241 12.45 23.58 -9.63
CA LEU A 241 11.74 22.43 -9.04
C LEU A 241 11.41 22.69 -7.55
N ARG A 242 12.34 23.28 -6.80
CA ARG A 242 12.10 23.67 -5.40
C ARG A 242 11.06 24.79 -5.28
N ALA A 243 11.08 25.78 -6.17
CA ALA A 243 10.10 26.85 -6.19
C ALA A 243 8.68 26.34 -6.51
N GLU A 244 8.56 25.40 -7.46
CA GLU A 244 7.28 24.76 -7.78
C GLU A 244 6.75 23.92 -6.60
N LEU A 245 7.63 23.29 -5.83
CA LEU A 245 7.25 22.67 -4.56
C LEU A 245 6.82 23.69 -3.51
N ALA A 246 7.53 24.81 -3.38
CA ALA A 246 7.21 25.88 -2.45
C ALA A 246 5.90 26.61 -2.81
N SER A 247 5.45 26.58 -4.06
CA SER A 247 4.12 27.06 -4.43
C SER A 247 3.01 26.07 -4.02
N GLY A 248 3.36 24.79 -3.90
CA GLY A 248 2.48 23.69 -3.49
C GLY A 248 1.55 23.18 -4.60
N GLY A 249 1.69 23.63 -5.84
CA GLY A 249 0.72 23.37 -6.92
C GLY A 249 0.45 21.88 -7.17
N VAL A 250 1.50 21.09 -7.43
CA VAL A 250 1.37 19.65 -7.72
C VAL A 250 1.03 18.86 -6.45
N MET A 251 1.65 19.19 -5.31
CA MET A 251 1.38 18.50 -4.04
C MET A 251 -0.06 18.69 -3.56
N ASP A 252 -0.61 19.89 -3.66
CA ASP A 252 -2.01 20.18 -3.30
C ASP A 252 -2.97 19.40 -4.22
N SER A 253 -2.63 19.31 -5.51
CA SER A 253 -3.40 18.56 -6.50
C SER A 253 -3.39 17.06 -6.20
N LEU A 254 -2.24 16.48 -5.81
CA LEU A 254 -2.15 15.09 -5.36
C LEU A 254 -2.94 14.83 -4.09
N LEU A 255 -2.89 15.72 -3.09
CA LEU A 255 -3.69 15.56 -1.87
C LEU A 255 -5.20 15.68 -2.15
N ALA A 256 -5.60 16.54 -3.10
CA ALA A 256 -6.98 16.61 -3.56
C ALA A 256 -7.41 15.32 -4.30
N GLU A 257 -6.55 14.77 -5.18
CA GLU A 257 -6.79 13.48 -5.81
C GLU A 257 -6.86 12.34 -4.78
N ALA A 258 -6.01 12.36 -3.75
CA ALA A 258 -6.03 11.39 -2.66
C ALA A 258 -7.38 11.38 -1.93
N ALA A 259 -7.96 12.56 -1.68
CA ALA A 259 -9.27 12.70 -1.05
C ALA A 259 -10.41 12.24 -1.98
N ALA A 260 -10.35 12.58 -3.26
CA ALA A 260 -11.35 12.15 -4.25
C ALA A 260 -11.36 10.62 -4.42
N THR A 261 -10.18 10.02 -4.58
CA THR A 261 -10.03 8.55 -4.73
C THR A 261 -10.39 7.79 -3.45
N LEU A 262 -10.22 8.39 -2.27
CA LEU A 262 -10.73 7.82 -1.03
C LEU A 262 -12.26 7.76 -1.02
N ASN A 263 -12.96 8.71 -1.63
CA ASN A 263 -14.41 8.65 -1.79
C ASN A 263 -14.84 7.50 -2.72
N ASP A 264 -14.11 7.25 -3.81
CA ASP A 264 -14.35 6.09 -4.67
C ASP A 264 -14.20 4.78 -3.88
N ALA A 265 -13.21 4.71 -2.99
CA ALA A 265 -13.03 3.57 -2.09
C ALA A 265 -14.22 3.41 -1.12
N ARG A 266 -14.82 4.51 -0.64
CA ARG A 266 -16.04 4.44 0.21
C ARG A 266 -17.21 3.83 -0.54
N VAL A 267 -17.42 4.24 -1.80
CA VAL A 267 -18.49 3.69 -2.64
C VAL A 267 -18.31 2.18 -2.81
N ALA A 268 -17.10 1.75 -3.19
CA ALA A 268 -16.82 0.32 -3.34
C ALA A 268 -16.93 -0.47 -2.02
N ALA A 269 -16.52 0.11 -0.89
CA ALA A 269 -16.66 -0.53 0.42
C ALA A 269 -18.12 -0.64 0.89
N ALA A 270 -18.99 0.30 0.49
CA ALA A 270 -20.41 0.24 0.78
C ALA A 270 -21.10 -0.92 0.01
N GLU A 271 -20.68 -1.18 -1.24
CA GLU A 271 -21.15 -2.33 -2.01
C GLU A 271 -20.71 -3.69 -1.42
N LEU A 272 -19.61 -3.69 -0.67
CA LEU A 272 -19.12 -4.84 0.10
C LEU A 272 -19.71 -4.89 1.52
N GLU A 273 -20.59 -3.95 1.86
CA GLU A 273 -21.19 -3.81 3.19
C GLU A 273 -20.15 -3.81 4.32
N ILE A 274 -19.05 -3.04 4.16
CA ILE A 274 -18.01 -2.93 5.19
C ILE A 274 -18.40 -1.80 6.18
N PRO A 275 -19.06 -2.09 7.32
CA PRO A 275 -19.69 -1.08 8.18
C PRO A 275 -18.70 -0.11 8.82
N THR A 276 -17.45 -0.52 9.01
CA THR A 276 -16.41 0.30 9.66
C THR A 276 -15.67 1.22 8.69
N PHE A 277 -15.89 1.06 7.38
CA PHE A 277 -15.08 1.73 6.37
C PHE A 277 -15.31 3.24 6.35
N ASP A 278 -16.55 3.70 6.52
CA ASP A 278 -16.86 5.14 6.53
C ASP A 278 -16.04 5.90 7.55
N ARG A 279 -15.98 5.39 8.79
CA ARG A 279 -15.19 6.02 9.85
C ARG A 279 -13.68 5.93 9.60
N PHE A 280 -13.21 4.86 8.97
CA PHE A 280 -11.81 4.79 8.51
C PHE A 280 -11.54 5.88 7.47
N ALA A 281 -12.43 6.04 6.49
CA ALA A 281 -12.31 7.04 5.45
C ALA A 281 -12.38 8.46 6.01
N ASP A 282 -13.24 8.74 7.00
CA ASP A 282 -13.30 10.03 7.67
C ASP A 282 -11.98 10.36 8.39
N GLN A 283 -11.41 9.38 9.11
CA GLN A 283 -10.09 9.56 9.76
C GLN A 283 -8.98 9.78 8.74
N ARG A 284 -9.02 9.09 7.60
CA ARG A 284 -8.03 9.26 6.54
C ARG A 284 -8.18 10.60 5.81
N ALA A 285 -9.41 11.05 5.56
CA ALA A 285 -9.69 12.37 4.99
C ALA A 285 -9.22 13.49 5.92
N ALA A 286 -9.47 13.37 7.23
CA ALA A 286 -8.96 14.33 8.21
C ALA A 286 -7.41 14.38 8.22
N ARG A 287 -6.76 13.23 8.06
CA ARG A 287 -5.29 13.16 7.94
C ARG A 287 -4.78 13.83 6.66
N ILE A 288 -5.44 13.64 5.52
CA ILE A 288 -5.10 14.32 4.25
C ILE A 288 -5.24 15.83 4.42
N ALA A 289 -6.33 16.30 5.05
CA ALA A 289 -6.54 17.72 5.33
C ALA A 289 -5.47 18.30 6.26
N GLU A 290 -5.02 17.55 7.27
CA GLU A 290 -3.91 17.95 8.12
C GLU A 290 -2.61 18.13 7.32
N LEU A 291 -2.32 17.24 6.37
CA LEU A 291 -1.16 17.38 5.49
C LEU A 291 -1.26 18.63 4.60
N GLN A 292 -2.45 18.91 4.05
CA GLN A 292 -2.69 20.15 3.28
C GLN A 292 -2.42 21.40 4.12
N LEU A 293 -2.90 21.43 5.37
CA LEU A 293 -2.65 22.55 6.28
C LEU A 293 -1.17 22.70 6.63
N ARG A 294 -0.45 21.59 6.86
CA ARG A 294 1.00 21.62 7.10
C ARG A 294 1.76 22.19 5.89
N LEU A 295 1.41 21.77 4.68
CA LEU A 295 2.00 22.34 3.46
C LEU A 295 1.68 23.84 3.34
N ALA A 296 0.43 24.26 3.57
CA ALA A 296 0.08 25.68 3.57
C ALA A 296 0.89 26.51 4.58
N PHE A 297 1.11 25.99 5.79
CA PHE A 297 1.90 26.65 6.82
C PHE A 297 3.39 26.79 6.43
N VAL A 298 3.99 25.73 5.89
CA VAL A 298 5.38 25.76 5.38
C VAL A 298 5.54 26.82 4.29
N ARG A 299 4.55 26.96 3.40
CA ARG A 299 4.56 27.98 2.35
C ARG A 299 4.48 29.39 2.90
N LEU A 300 3.55 29.65 3.83
CA LEU A 300 3.40 30.95 4.48
C LEU A 300 4.68 31.37 5.20
N THR A 301 5.26 30.49 6.01
CA THR A 301 6.50 30.78 6.75
C THR A 301 7.69 31.02 5.83
N SER A 302 7.78 30.30 4.71
CA SER A 302 8.82 30.51 3.70
C SER A 302 8.66 31.86 2.98
N ALA A 303 7.42 32.29 2.70
CA ALA A 303 7.14 33.57 2.07
C ALA A 303 7.45 34.79 2.97
N PHE A 304 7.40 34.63 4.29
CA PHE A 304 7.75 35.69 5.25
C PHE A 304 9.22 35.70 5.67
N SER A 305 10.00 34.69 5.27
CA SER A 305 11.44 34.56 5.58
C SER A 305 12.34 34.93 4.39
N ALA A 306 11.74 35.24 3.23
CA ALA A 306 12.40 35.73 2.02
C ALA A 306 12.24 37.26 1.90
#